data_AF-A0A2M7Y1K1-F1
#
_entry.id   AF-A0A2M7Y1K1-F1
#
_cell.length_a   1.000
_cell.length_b   1.000
_cell.length_c   1.000
_cell.angle_alpha   90.00
_cell.angle_beta   90.00
_cell.angle_gamma   90.00
#
_symmetry.space_group_name_H-M   'P 1'
#
loop_
_entity.id
_entity.type
_entity.pdbx_description
1 polymer ?
#
loop_
_entity_poly.entity_id
_entity_poly.type
_entity_poly.pdbx_seq_one_letter_code
_entity_poly.pdbx_strand_id
1 'polypeptide(L)'
;MRAEVEIMKALVTAISSIAALTLSAPAFALVANGDFETAEAVSGVPTTAGDWGQDLATIVAAENGISPFSGSRMLRFDSTSSTLPGSGLGSDVTQLIDLTPDAAAIAAGATLSAAAFFNRVTGDSNTDTEFNIALRAYHGALASFADASFS
;
A
#
# COMPACT_ATOMS: atom_id res chain seq x y z
N MET A 1 64.48 22.89 25.49
CA MET A 1 63.16 22.26 25.65
C MET A 1 62.18 23.43 25.80
N ARG A 2 61.67 23.99 24.69
CA ARG A 2 60.44 23.61 23.97
C ARG A 2 59.22 23.47 24.89
N ALA A 3 58.24 24.34 24.62
CA ALA A 3 56.80 24.25 24.87
C ALA A 3 56.40 24.25 26.36
N GLU A 4 55.32 24.87 26.84
CA GLU A 4 53.94 25.04 26.32
C GLU A 4 53.40 26.33 27.00
N VAL A 5 53.10 27.43 26.30
CA VAL A 5 51.90 27.71 25.48
C VAL A 5 50.60 27.39 26.22
N GLU A 6 49.96 28.46 26.69
CA GLU A 6 48.51 28.63 26.86
C GLU A 6 47.70 27.56 27.60
N ILE A 7 47.55 27.74 28.92
CA ILE A 7 46.36 27.25 29.63
C ILE A 7 45.26 28.31 29.45
N MET A 8 44.84 28.50 28.20
CA MET A 8 43.70 29.31 27.78
C MET A 8 42.55 28.35 27.46
N LYS A 9 41.41 28.56 28.13
CA LYS A 9 40.05 28.23 27.65
C LYS A 9 39.87 26.87 26.97
N ALA A 10 39.41 25.89 27.74
CA ALA A 10 38.34 25.01 27.26
C ALA A 10 37.65 24.36 28.46
N LEU A 11 36.70 25.08 29.06
CA LEU A 11 35.55 24.43 29.69
C LEU A 11 34.79 23.76 28.54
N VAL A 12 35.20 22.55 28.16
CA VAL A 12 34.47 21.74 27.19
C VAL A 12 33.20 21.31 27.89
N THR A 13 32.14 22.09 27.70
CA THR A 13 30.77 21.64 27.92
C THR A 13 30.60 20.36 27.12
N ALA A 14 30.56 19.22 27.82
CA ALA A 14 30.16 17.97 27.23
C ALA A 14 28.68 18.09 26.85
N ILE A 15 28.41 18.56 25.63
CA ILE A 15 27.11 18.42 25.01
C ILE A 15 27.01 16.93 24.65
N SER A 16 26.44 16.14 25.55
CA SER A 16 25.93 14.82 25.22
C SER A 16 24.76 14.98 24.26
N SER A 17 25.05 15.21 22.98
CA SER A 17 24.09 14.95 21.92
C SER A 17 23.93 13.43 21.87
N ILE A 18 22.91 12.92 22.54
CA ILE A 18 22.38 11.60 22.25
C ILE A 18 21.99 11.66 20.77
N ALA A 19 22.83 11.08 19.91
CA ALA A 19 22.40 10.76 18.56
C ALA A 19 21.21 9.81 18.74
N ALA A 20 19.99 10.30 18.46
CA ALA A 20 18.86 9.43 18.27
C ALA A 20 19.23 8.54 17.09
N LEU A 21 19.71 7.33 17.39
CA LEU A 21 19.89 6.29 16.40
C LEU A 21 18.49 5.95 15.94
N THR A 22 18.03 6.58 14.86
CA THR A 22 16.81 6.14 14.19
C THR A 22 17.10 4.75 13.65
N LEU A 23 16.71 3.73 14.40
CA LEU A 23 16.55 2.40 13.83
C LEU A 23 15.48 2.56 12.75
N SER A 24 15.91 2.72 11.50
CA SER A 24 15.03 2.45 10.37
C SER A 24 14.74 0.97 10.46
N ALA A 25 13.57 0.62 11.00
CA ALA A 25 13.05 -0.72 10.79
C ALA A 25 13.01 -0.95 9.27
N PRO A 26 13.35 -2.15 8.79
CA PRO A 26 13.15 -2.47 7.38
C PRO A 26 11.68 -2.20 7.04
N ALA A 27 11.44 -1.35 6.05
CA ALA A 27 10.12 -1.16 5.51
C ALA A 27 9.83 -2.34 4.58
N PHE A 28 8.82 -3.14 4.90
CA PHE A 28 8.34 -4.20 4.04
C PHE A 28 7.32 -3.62 3.06
N ALA A 29 7.55 -3.81 1.76
CA ALA A 29 6.53 -3.54 0.76
C ALA A 29 5.50 -4.67 0.83
N LEU A 30 4.44 -4.46 1.61
CA LEU A 30 3.39 -5.46 1.83
C LEU A 30 2.41 -5.56 0.65
N VAL A 31 2.22 -4.47 -0.08
CA VAL A 31 1.31 -4.41 -1.22
C VAL A 31 2.07 -4.79 -2.48
N ALA A 32 1.71 -5.92 -3.08
CA ALA A 32 2.27 -6.32 -4.37
C ALA A 32 1.62 -5.50 -5.50
N ASN A 33 2.40 -5.12 -6.51
CA ASN A 33 1.91 -4.35 -7.65
C ASN A 33 1.04 -3.12 -7.30
N GLY A 34 1.30 -2.45 -6.17
CA GLY A 34 0.48 -1.32 -5.70
C GLY A 34 0.63 -0.05 -6.54
N ASP A 35 1.63 0.00 -7.43
CA ASP A 35 1.83 1.04 -8.45
C ASP A 35 1.18 0.64 -9.80
N PHE A 36 0.68 -0.59 -9.91
CA PHE A 36 0.03 -1.15 -11.09
C PHE A 36 0.93 -1.19 -12.35
N GLU A 37 2.24 -1.34 -12.14
CA GLU A 37 3.23 -1.49 -13.21
C GLU A 37 3.50 -2.95 -13.64
N THR A 38 2.69 -3.89 -13.18
CA THR A 38 2.70 -5.26 -13.68
C THR A 38 1.33 -5.57 -14.24
N ALA A 39 1.28 -6.18 -15.42
CA ALA A 39 0.00 -6.58 -16.00
C ALA A 39 -0.55 -7.78 -15.23
N GLU A 40 -1.78 -7.65 -14.74
CA GLU A 40 -2.55 -8.72 -14.11
C GLU A 40 -4.03 -8.55 -14.42
N ALA A 41 -4.81 -9.63 -14.24
CA ALA A 41 -6.25 -9.56 -14.36
C ALA A 41 -6.86 -9.23 -13.00
N VAL A 42 -7.57 -8.11 -12.89
CA VAL A 42 -8.24 -7.69 -11.65
C VAL A 42 -9.74 -7.98 -11.77
N SER A 43 -10.14 -9.16 -11.29
CA SER A 43 -11.53 -9.62 -11.31
C SER A 43 -11.69 -10.91 -10.48
N GLY A 44 -12.83 -11.03 -9.80
CA GLY A 44 -13.19 -12.20 -9.01
C GLY A 44 -12.40 -12.29 -7.71
N VAL A 45 -12.81 -13.20 -6.83
CA VAL A 45 -12.19 -13.35 -5.52
C VAL A 45 -10.71 -13.73 -5.68
N PRO A 46 -9.74 -12.91 -5.21
CA PRO A 46 -8.34 -13.28 -5.25
C PRO A 46 -8.10 -14.49 -4.33
N THR A 47 -7.40 -15.51 -4.84
CA THR A 47 -7.09 -16.74 -4.09
C THR A 47 -5.62 -16.87 -3.71
N THR A 48 -4.78 -15.93 -4.16
CA THR A 48 -3.34 -15.89 -3.93
C THR A 48 -2.98 -14.58 -3.23
N ALA A 49 -1.99 -14.63 -2.33
CA ALA A 49 -1.42 -13.42 -1.75
C ALA A 49 -0.76 -12.58 -2.84
N GLY A 50 -0.99 -11.26 -2.81
CA GLY A 50 -0.43 -10.32 -3.77
C GLY A 50 -1.21 -10.17 -5.08
N ASP A 51 -2.19 -11.03 -5.36
CA ASP A 51 -3.09 -10.82 -6.50
C ASP A 51 -4.17 -9.80 -6.15
N TRP A 52 -4.46 -8.89 -7.06
CA TRP A 52 -5.61 -7.99 -6.97
C TRP A 52 -6.87 -8.63 -7.56
N GLY A 53 -8.04 -8.35 -6.99
CA GLY A 53 -9.32 -8.87 -7.50
C GLY A 53 -10.55 -8.18 -6.92
N GLN A 54 -11.68 -8.89 -6.94
CA GLN A 54 -13.07 -8.49 -6.68
C GLN A 54 -13.78 -7.96 -7.92
N ASP A 55 -14.17 -6.70 -7.92
CA ASP A 55 -14.84 -6.12 -9.06
C ASP A 55 -13.89 -5.93 -10.23
N LEU A 56 -14.48 -5.81 -11.42
CA LEU A 56 -13.73 -5.62 -12.63
C LEU A 56 -13.00 -4.28 -12.57
N ALA A 57 -11.68 -4.35 -12.69
CA ALA A 57 -10.82 -3.20 -12.87
C ALA A 57 -9.75 -3.50 -13.93
N THR A 58 -9.27 -2.45 -14.58
CA THR A 58 -8.27 -2.56 -15.64
C THR A 58 -7.07 -1.71 -15.31
N ILE A 59 -5.87 -2.28 -15.50
CA ILE A 59 -4.63 -1.52 -15.47
C ILE A 59 -4.47 -0.81 -16.81
N VAL A 60 -4.47 0.52 -16.78
CA VAL A 60 -4.45 1.39 -17.96
C VAL A 60 -3.29 2.37 -17.91
N ALA A 61 -2.88 2.88 -19.08
CA ALA A 61 -2.01 4.05 -19.16
C ALA A 61 -2.82 5.35 -18.90
N ALA A 62 -2.20 6.51 -19.08
CA ALA A 62 -2.89 7.78 -19.00
C ALA A 62 -4.04 7.87 -20.03
N GLU A 63 -5.23 8.25 -19.57
CA GLU A 63 -6.44 8.40 -20.38
C GLU A 63 -7.47 9.26 -19.64
N ASN A 64 -8.51 9.73 -20.34
CA ASN A 64 -9.59 10.55 -19.77
C ASN A 64 -9.12 11.79 -18.99
N GLY A 65 -7.97 12.35 -19.36
CA GLY A 65 -7.37 13.50 -18.69
C GLY A 65 -6.71 13.19 -17.34
N ILE A 66 -6.63 11.92 -16.95
CA ILE A 66 -5.95 11.46 -15.73
C ILE A 66 -4.60 10.84 -16.12
N SER A 67 -3.57 11.22 -15.38
CA SER A 67 -2.24 10.61 -15.48
C SER A 67 -1.95 9.76 -14.24
N PRO A 68 -1.22 8.65 -14.38
CA PRO A 68 -0.70 7.89 -13.25
C PRO A 68 0.02 8.79 -12.23
N PHE A 69 -0.17 8.51 -10.94
CA PHE A 69 0.53 9.24 -9.87
C PHE A 69 2.05 9.04 -9.94
N SER A 70 2.47 7.83 -10.31
CA SER A 70 3.84 7.44 -10.59
C SER A 70 3.87 6.50 -11.78
N GLY A 71 5.02 6.34 -12.43
CA GLY A 71 5.18 5.37 -13.50
C GLY A 71 4.41 5.72 -14.78
N SER A 72 3.90 4.70 -15.45
CA SER A 72 3.24 4.75 -16.76
C SER A 72 1.81 4.21 -16.75
N ARG A 73 1.37 3.54 -15.67
CA ARG A 73 0.07 2.90 -15.54
C ARG A 73 -0.59 3.15 -14.19
N MET A 74 -1.89 2.91 -14.13
CA MET A 74 -2.74 3.05 -12.96
C MET A 74 -3.92 2.09 -13.03
N LEU A 75 -4.56 1.83 -11.89
CA LEU A 75 -5.80 1.06 -11.84
C LEU A 75 -7.01 1.95 -12.15
N ARG A 76 -7.87 1.48 -13.06
CA ARG A 76 -9.19 2.06 -13.32
C ARG A 76 -10.27 1.07 -12.87
N PHE A 77 -11.20 1.55 -12.06
CA PHE A 77 -12.39 0.80 -11.66
C PHE A 77 -13.40 0.81 -12.83
N ASP A 78 -13.81 -0.37 -13.30
CA ASP A 78 -14.65 -0.49 -14.50
C ASP A 78 -16.10 -0.86 -14.18
N SER A 79 -16.35 -1.59 -13.10
CA SER A 79 -17.67 -2.07 -12.74
C SER A 79 -17.83 -2.33 -11.25
N THR A 80 -19.08 -2.44 -10.79
CA THR A 80 -19.49 -2.95 -9.47
C THR A 80 -19.84 -4.44 -9.49
N SER A 81 -19.25 -5.17 -10.45
CA SER A 81 -19.24 -6.63 -10.49
C SER A 81 -17.97 -7.12 -11.15
N SER A 82 -17.66 -8.41 -10.99
CA SER A 82 -16.42 -8.99 -11.51
C SER A 82 -16.38 -9.19 -13.04
N THR A 83 -17.49 -9.07 -13.78
CA THR A 83 -17.50 -9.43 -15.22
C THR A 83 -18.26 -8.48 -16.14
N LEU A 84 -19.37 -7.90 -15.67
CA LEU A 84 -20.26 -7.03 -16.46
C LEU A 84 -20.60 -5.78 -15.65
N PRO A 85 -21.15 -4.72 -16.27
CA PRO A 85 -21.69 -3.60 -15.51
C PRO A 85 -22.63 -4.07 -14.40
N GLY A 86 -22.31 -3.70 -13.17
CA GLY A 86 -23.11 -4.00 -11.99
C GLY A 86 -24.14 -2.91 -11.67
N SER A 87 -24.89 -3.11 -10.59
CA SER A 87 -25.83 -2.11 -10.05
C SER A 87 -25.49 -1.74 -8.59
N GLY A 88 -24.29 -2.09 -8.14
CA GLY A 88 -23.76 -1.70 -6.85
C GLY A 88 -23.49 -0.19 -6.80
N LEU A 89 -23.32 0.34 -5.59
CA LEU A 89 -23.10 1.77 -5.35
C LEU A 89 -21.63 2.19 -5.51
N GLY A 90 -20.72 1.21 -5.55
CA GLY A 90 -19.31 1.42 -5.75
C GLY A 90 -18.58 0.14 -6.15
N SER A 91 -17.40 0.31 -6.73
CA SER A 91 -16.51 -0.77 -7.14
C SER A 91 -15.56 -1.13 -6.02
N ASP A 92 -15.54 -2.40 -5.63
CA ASP A 92 -14.66 -2.94 -4.59
C ASP A 92 -13.47 -3.66 -5.22
N VAL A 93 -12.25 -3.26 -4.87
CA VAL A 93 -11.02 -3.96 -5.26
C VAL A 93 -10.23 -4.36 -4.02
N THR A 94 -9.75 -5.61 -3.97
CA THR A 94 -9.04 -6.16 -2.81
C THR A 94 -7.73 -6.82 -3.19
N GLN A 95 -6.73 -6.69 -2.32
CA GLN A 95 -5.55 -7.57 -2.31
C GLN A 95 -5.43 -8.31 -0.98
N LEU A 96 -5.04 -9.58 -1.07
CA LEU A 96 -4.72 -10.43 0.08
C LEU A 96 -3.22 -10.30 0.42
N ILE A 97 -2.90 -10.05 1.69
CA ILE A 97 -1.51 -9.88 2.17
C ILE A 97 -1.19 -11.00 3.17
N ASP A 98 -0.15 -11.79 2.87
CA ASP A 98 0.38 -12.78 3.80
C ASP A 98 1.38 -12.12 4.77
N LEU A 99 1.02 -12.07 6.05
CA LEU A 99 1.87 -11.55 7.13
C LEU A 99 2.66 -12.65 7.86
N THR A 100 2.60 -13.90 7.39
CA THR A 100 3.38 -15.00 7.97
C THR A 100 4.89 -14.69 8.02
N PRO A 101 5.50 -14.11 6.97
CA PRO A 101 6.91 -13.70 7.01
C PRO A 101 7.23 -12.66 8.09
N ASP A 102 6.25 -11.83 8.47
CA ASP A 102 6.42 -10.70 9.38
C ASP A 102 6.08 -11.04 10.85
N ALA A 103 5.78 -12.31 11.15
CA ALA A 103 5.30 -12.74 12.48
C ALA A 103 6.21 -12.30 13.63
N ALA A 104 7.53 -12.33 13.45
CA ALA A 104 8.49 -11.90 14.47
C ALA A 104 8.45 -10.37 14.71
N ALA A 105 8.30 -9.57 13.64
CA ALA A 105 8.18 -8.13 13.75
C ALA A 105 6.85 -7.73 14.39
N ILE A 106 5.76 -8.41 14.03
CA ILE A 106 4.44 -8.22 14.63
C ILE A 106 4.48 -8.55 16.13
N ALA A 107 5.08 -9.67 16.52
CA ALA A 107 5.25 -10.05 17.93
C ALA A 107 6.08 -9.03 18.75
N ALA A 108 6.96 -8.29 18.08
CA ALA A 108 7.77 -7.21 18.68
C ALA A 108 7.05 -5.85 18.74
N GLY A 109 5.83 -5.73 18.21
CA GLY A 109 5.04 -4.48 18.23
C GLY A 109 5.13 -3.64 16.95
N ALA A 110 4.94 -4.26 15.78
CA ALA A 110 4.95 -3.56 14.49
C ALA A 110 3.83 -2.51 14.36
N THR A 111 4.08 -1.48 13.54
CA THR A 111 3.09 -0.48 13.12
C THR A 111 2.92 -0.54 11.61
N LEU A 112 1.68 -0.42 11.13
CA LEU A 112 1.36 -0.34 9.72
C LEU A 112 1.04 1.12 9.33
N SER A 113 1.57 1.56 8.20
CA SER A 113 1.20 2.81 7.55
C SER A 113 0.86 2.52 6.09
N ALA A 114 -0.29 3.01 5.63
CA ALA A 114 -0.74 2.86 4.26
C ALA A 114 -1.18 4.21 3.70
N ALA A 115 -0.98 4.40 2.40
CA ALA A 115 -1.43 5.57 1.66
C ALA A 115 -1.89 5.14 0.27
N ALA A 116 -2.89 5.84 -0.27
CA ALA A 116 -3.41 5.61 -1.61
C ALA A 116 -3.74 6.96 -2.25
N PHE A 117 -3.63 7.01 -3.58
CA PHE A 117 -3.96 8.17 -4.39
C PHE A 117 -5.09 7.81 -5.34
N PHE A 118 -6.12 8.65 -5.36
CA PHE A 118 -7.30 8.44 -6.18
C PHE A 118 -7.58 9.66 -7.04
N ASN A 119 -7.97 9.41 -8.29
CA ASN A 119 -8.51 10.42 -9.19
C ASN A 119 -9.93 10.01 -9.56
N ARG A 120 -10.78 11.00 -9.83
CA ARG A 120 -12.16 10.77 -10.28
C ARG A 120 -12.42 11.61 -11.51
N VAL A 121 -12.99 10.98 -12.54
CA VAL A 121 -13.50 11.69 -13.72
C VAL A 121 -14.79 12.45 -13.37
N THR A 122 -15.19 13.40 -14.21
CA THR A 122 -16.55 13.95 -14.08
C THR A 122 -17.55 12.83 -14.35
N GLY A 123 -18.41 12.55 -13.38
CA GLY A 123 -19.42 11.50 -13.50
C GLY A 123 -20.66 11.93 -14.27
N ASP A 124 -21.40 10.94 -14.75
CA ASP A 124 -22.73 11.06 -15.35
C ASP A 124 -23.74 10.12 -14.66
N SER A 125 -24.89 9.85 -15.29
CA SER A 125 -25.91 8.96 -14.73
C SER A 125 -25.48 7.49 -14.60
N ASN A 126 -24.34 7.11 -15.18
CA ASN A 126 -23.80 5.75 -15.14
C ASN A 126 -22.50 5.68 -14.32
N THR A 127 -22.14 6.74 -13.61
CA THR A 127 -20.94 6.77 -12.77
C THR A 127 -21.31 6.54 -11.32
N ASP A 128 -20.79 5.47 -10.73
CA ASP A 128 -21.04 5.12 -9.32
C ASP A 128 -20.52 6.19 -8.36
N THR A 129 -21.14 6.31 -7.20
CA THR A 129 -20.80 7.34 -6.21
C THR A 129 -19.61 6.96 -5.34
N GLU A 130 -19.24 5.68 -5.31
CA GLU A 130 -18.25 5.13 -4.40
C GLU A 130 -17.23 4.25 -5.12
N PHE A 131 -16.08 4.07 -4.50
CA PHE A 131 -15.11 3.03 -4.83
C PHE A 131 -14.37 2.68 -3.55
N ASN A 132 -13.84 1.47 -3.47
CA ASN A 132 -13.21 0.95 -2.28
C ASN A 132 -11.95 0.15 -2.65
N ILE A 133 -10.91 0.34 -1.85
CA ILE A 133 -9.73 -0.52 -1.86
C ILE A 133 -9.59 -1.13 -0.48
N ALA A 134 -9.59 -2.46 -0.42
CA ALA A 134 -9.34 -3.22 0.79
C ALA A 134 -8.00 -3.96 0.71
N LEU A 135 -7.20 -3.83 1.77
CA LEU A 135 -6.03 -4.68 2.00
C LEU A 135 -6.39 -5.65 3.12
N ARG A 136 -6.48 -6.94 2.81
CA ARG A 136 -6.85 -7.97 3.80
C ARG A 136 -5.61 -8.76 4.19
N ALA A 137 -5.16 -8.52 5.40
CA ALA A 137 -3.96 -9.13 5.93
C ALA A 137 -4.30 -10.32 6.84
N TYR A 138 -3.56 -11.41 6.71
CA TYR A 138 -3.79 -12.64 7.48
C TYR A 138 -2.48 -13.30 7.86
N HIS A 139 -2.57 -14.21 8.84
CA HIS A 139 -1.46 -15.06 9.27
C HIS A 139 -1.88 -16.53 9.11
N GLY A 140 -1.08 -17.33 8.41
CA GLY A 140 -1.39 -18.74 8.14
C GLY A 140 -1.99 -18.99 6.76
N ALA A 141 -2.52 -20.20 6.53
CA ALA A 141 -2.93 -20.62 5.19
C ALA A 141 -4.17 -19.86 4.68
N LEU A 142 -4.11 -19.33 3.45
CA LEU A 142 -5.20 -18.61 2.77
C LEU A 142 -6.55 -19.33 2.82
N ALA A 143 -6.55 -20.66 2.66
CA ALA A 143 -7.76 -21.48 2.71
C ALA A 143 -8.53 -21.36 4.04
N SER A 144 -7.87 -20.92 5.12
CA SER A 144 -8.52 -20.67 6.42
C SER A 144 -9.20 -19.30 6.53
N PHE A 145 -8.97 -18.41 5.57
CA PHE A 145 -9.49 -17.05 5.51
C PHE A 145 -10.43 -16.80 4.34
N ALA A 146 -10.75 -17.82 3.55
CA ALA A 146 -11.77 -17.78 2.51
C ALA A 146 -13.18 -17.73 3.14
N ASP A 147 -13.43 -16.71 3.95
CA ASP A 147 -14.77 -16.20 4.18
C ASP A 147 -15.23 -15.56 2.86
N ALA A 148 -16.26 -16.16 2.28
CA ALA A 148 -16.87 -15.77 1.02
C ALA A 148 -17.72 -14.49 1.09
N SER A 149 -17.72 -13.76 2.21
CA SER A 149 -18.38 -12.46 2.32
C SER A 149 -17.44 -11.32 1.92
N PHE A 150 -17.17 -11.24 0.63
CA PHE A 150 -16.67 -10.02 -0.01
C PHE A 150 -17.85 -9.10 -0.38
N SER A 151 -18.79 -8.92 0.55
CA SER A 151 -20.01 -8.11 0.37
C SER A 151 -19.88 -6.73 0.99
#